data_AF-A0A8S0ZAT6-F1
#
_entry.id   AF-A0A8S0ZAT6-F1
#
_cell.length_a   1.000
_cell.length_b   1.000
_cell.length_c   1.000
_cell.angle_alpha   90.00
_cell.angle_beta   90.00
_cell.angle_gamma   90.00
#
_symmetry.space_group_name_H-M   'P 1'
#
loop_
_entity.id
_entity.type
_entity.pdbx_description
1 polymer ?
#
loop_
_entity_poly.entity_id
_entity_poly.type
_entity_poly.pdbx_seq_one_letter_code
_entity_poly.pdbx_strand_id
1 'polypeptide(L)'
;MFIRRSTTVKYFIAAFLGAAIYCEWFIYLVQPQYWTDLDCSEHDSTCTKILFIADPQIQGEYAVSPPLSYLINWDSDRYLKSTFKVVVKYFKPDVLVFLGDLMDEGSISSIVQFHSYVKRLANIFEVDHQVLQVWVQGDNDIGGENEPIRHDKIAEFEKVFQQPSIIYYRNVSFYKVNAITNTHPQKSDTDEAHENNFKIVVSHYPVTLRHMFGLQVYNAIRPNIFFCAHEHESKYVKETKELKDRKVTWFENPKSTLSLAFNDESLYEVYVPTCSYRMGTSYIGYGAAVLGIGCLYVILFGFLNFLIIKLVLIFIYCFNRYYNLLHFIYWILFILNNKYKAVRWASNKQKYTSFDFGTANTIKGYKMETYFKLFS
;
A
#
# COMPACT_ATOMS: atom_id res chain seq x y z
N MET A 1 -1.03 -39.79 8.43
CA MET A 1 -1.24 -40.43 7.11
C MET A 1 -2.49 -39.94 6.34
N PHE A 2 -3.47 -39.28 6.98
CA PHE A 2 -4.74 -38.86 6.34
C PHE A 2 -4.68 -37.58 5.49
N ILE A 3 -3.73 -36.67 5.73
CA ILE A 3 -3.59 -35.42 4.94
C ILE A 3 -3.25 -35.70 3.46
N ARG A 4 -2.60 -36.84 3.17
CA ARG A 4 -2.10 -37.16 1.82
C ARG A 4 -3.19 -37.55 0.81
N ARG A 5 -4.46 -37.78 1.24
CA ARG A 5 -5.56 -38.25 0.37
C ARG A 5 -6.77 -37.33 0.25
N SER A 6 -6.83 -36.21 0.98
CA SER A 6 -7.97 -35.29 0.88
C SER A 6 -7.89 -34.44 -0.39
N THR A 7 -8.81 -34.67 -1.34
CA THR A 7 -8.97 -33.86 -2.57
C THR A 7 -9.23 -32.39 -2.25
N THR A 8 -10.00 -32.12 -1.19
CA THR A 8 -10.29 -30.78 -0.69
C THR A 8 -9.02 -30.02 -0.31
N VAL A 9 -8.11 -30.64 0.45
CA VAL A 9 -6.84 -30.01 0.84
C VAL A 9 -5.99 -29.66 -0.39
N LYS A 10 -6.01 -30.51 -1.43
CA LYS A 10 -5.30 -30.24 -2.69
C LYS A 10 -5.88 -29.03 -3.42
N TYR A 11 -7.21 -28.91 -3.51
CA TYR A 11 -7.85 -27.75 -4.13
C TYR A 11 -7.56 -26.45 -3.37
N PHE A 12 -7.56 -26.48 -2.04
CA PHE A 12 -7.21 -25.30 -1.23
C PHE A 12 -5.76 -24.87 -1.42
N ILE A 13 -4.82 -25.82 -1.40
CA ILE A 13 -3.40 -25.52 -1.67
C ILE A 13 -3.26 -24.95 -3.08
N ALA A 14 -3.91 -25.54 -4.08
CA ALA A 14 -3.89 -25.04 -5.45
C ALA A 14 -4.49 -23.64 -5.57
N ALA A 15 -5.60 -23.34 -4.88
CA ALA A 15 -6.21 -22.02 -4.86
C ALA A 15 -5.30 -20.98 -4.20
N PHE A 16 -4.65 -21.33 -3.08
CA PHE A 16 -3.70 -20.45 -2.39
C PHE A 16 -2.48 -20.17 -3.27
N LEU A 17 -1.89 -21.20 -3.87
CA LEU A 17 -0.78 -21.06 -4.81
C LEU A 17 -1.19 -20.24 -6.04
N GLY A 18 -2.38 -20.49 -6.58
CA GLY A 18 -2.91 -19.74 -7.71
C GLY A 18 -3.11 -18.26 -7.38
N ALA A 19 -3.62 -17.95 -6.19
CA ALA A 19 -3.78 -16.57 -5.73
C ALA A 19 -2.44 -15.88 -5.45
N ALA A 20 -1.49 -16.59 -4.82
CA ALA A 20 -0.13 -16.10 -4.66
C ALA A 20 0.50 -15.80 -6.03
N ILE A 21 0.34 -16.71 -7.00
CA ILE A 21 0.85 -16.51 -8.36
C ILE A 21 0.18 -15.30 -9.04
N TYR A 22 -1.13 -15.16 -8.87
CA TYR A 22 -1.86 -14.05 -9.43
C TYR A 22 -1.40 -12.71 -8.86
N CYS A 23 -1.30 -12.59 -7.52
CA CYS A 23 -0.91 -11.35 -6.86
C CYS A 23 0.58 -11.01 -7.05
N GLU A 24 1.46 -12.01 -7.18
CA GLU A 24 2.90 -11.77 -7.32
C GLU A 24 3.35 -11.51 -8.76
N TRP A 25 2.63 -12.02 -9.76
CA TRP A 25 3.06 -11.92 -11.16
C TRP A 25 1.96 -11.44 -12.10
N PHE A 26 0.77 -12.03 -12.06
CA PHE A 26 -0.23 -11.78 -13.09
C PHE A 26 -0.89 -10.40 -12.95
N ILE A 27 -1.09 -9.91 -11.72
CA ILE A 27 -1.72 -8.61 -11.49
C ILE A 27 -0.98 -7.47 -12.20
N TYR A 28 0.36 -7.51 -12.20
CA TYR A 28 1.21 -6.52 -12.84
C TYR A 28 1.12 -6.52 -14.38
N LEU A 29 0.66 -7.63 -14.98
CA LEU A 29 0.43 -7.74 -16.42
C LEU A 29 -0.96 -7.21 -16.82
N VAL A 30 -1.96 -7.41 -15.96
CA VAL A 30 -3.35 -7.03 -16.25
C VAL A 30 -3.62 -5.58 -15.88
N GLN A 31 -2.99 -5.08 -14.82
CA GLN A 31 -3.25 -3.76 -14.26
C GLN A 31 -3.26 -2.62 -15.31
N PRO A 32 -2.30 -2.53 -16.26
CA PRO A 32 -2.32 -1.48 -17.27
C PRO A 32 -3.56 -1.45 -18.17
N GLN A 33 -4.24 -2.58 -18.35
CA GLN A 33 -5.44 -2.67 -19.19
C GLN A 33 -6.65 -1.89 -18.63
N TYR A 34 -6.58 -1.49 -17.35
CA TYR A 34 -7.62 -0.70 -16.69
C TYR A 34 -7.32 0.79 -16.67
N TRP A 35 -6.12 1.21 -17.07
CA TRP A 35 -5.73 2.61 -17.10
C TRP A 35 -6.21 3.30 -18.37
N THR A 36 -6.42 4.60 -18.27
CA THR A 36 -6.67 5.43 -19.45
C THR A 36 -5.34 5.74 -20.12
N ASP A 37 -5.22 5.43 -21.41
CA ASP A 37 -4.06 5.79 -22.21
C ASP A 37 -3.95 7.32 -22.32
N LEU A 38 -2.80 7.84 -21.91
CA LEU A 38 -2.45 9.24 -22.06
C LEU A 38 -1.30 9.37 -23.05
N ASP A 39 -1.65 9.78 -24.26
CA ASP A 39 -0.69 9.99 -25.33
C ASP A 39 -0.55 11.45 -25.70
N CYS A 40 0.69 11.79 -26.04
CA CYS A 40 1.01 13.03 -26.72
C CYS A 40 0.39 12.97 -28.11
N SER A 41 -0.17 14.09 -28.60
CA SER A 41 -0.55 14.18 -30.00
C SER A 41 0.68 13.91 -30.88
N GLU A 42 0.53 13.14 -31.95
CA GLU A 42 1.65 12.79 -32.87
C GLU A 42 2.36 14.01 -33.46
N HIS A 43 1.70 15.18 -33.45
CA HIS A 43 2.25 16.44 -33.95
C HIS A 43 2.81 17.36 -32.86
N ASP A 44 2.75 16.98 -31.59
CA ASP A 44 3.19 17.80 -30.47
C ASP A 44 4.58 17.37 -29.96
N SER A 45 5.61 17.87 -30.64
CA SER A 45 7.01 17.69 -30.23
C SER A 45 7.38 18.34 -28.89
N THR A 46 6.49 19.18 -28.32
CA THR A 46 6.69 19.86 -27.04
C THR A 46 6.03 19.12 -25.87
N CYS A 47 5.34 18.03 -26.16
CA CYS A 47 4.62 17.26 -25.16
C CYS A 47 5.56 16.71 -24.07
N THR A 48 5.17 16.90 -22.80
CA THR A 48 5.92 16.45 -21.63
C THR A 48 5.05 15.50 -20.81
N LYS A 49 5.53 14.27 -20.59
CA LYS A 49 4.90 13.27 -19.73
C LYS A 49 5.50 13.34 -18.31
N ILE A 50 4.67 13.63 -17.32
CA ILE A 50 5.09 13.80 -15.91
C ILE A 50 4.45 12.71 -15.06
N LEU A 51 5.26 11.95 -14.35
CA LEU A 51 4.79 10.98 -13.37
C LEU A 51 5.01 11.53 -11.95
N PHE A 52 3.95 11.55 -11.15
CA PHE A 52 3.97 11.96 -9.76
C PHE A 52 3.97 10.73 -8.85
N ILE A 53 4.93 10.69 -7.93
CA ILE A 53 5.15 9.65 -6.93
C ILE A 53 4.96 10.29 -5.56
N ALA A 54 3.89 9.91 -4.86
CA ALA A 54 3.56 10.45 -3.54
C ALA A 54 3.65 9.35 -2.48
N ASP A 55 4.14 9.72 -1.30
CA ASP A 55 4.11 8.92 -0.07
C ASP A 55 4.56 7.45 -0.27
N PRO A 56 5.73 7.16 -0.87
CA PRO A 56 6.21 5.79 -0.93
C PRO A 56 6.50 5.23 0.47
N GLN A 57 6.87 6.10 1.43
CA GLN A 57 7.09 5.81 2.85
C GLN A 57 7.76 4.47 3.08
N ILE A 58 8.97 4.33 2.50
CA ILE A 58 9.73 3.09 2.68
C ILE A 58 9.99 2.89 4.17
N GLN A 59 9.64 1.71 4.65
CA GLN A 59 9.68 1.39 6.07
C GLN A 59 11.13 1.35 6.55
N GLY A 60 11.38 1.94 7.72
CA GLY A 60 12.70 1.94 8.34
C GLY A 60 12.92 0.78 9.31
N GLU A 61 13.65 1.03 10.38
CA GLU A 61 14.11 0.03 11.34
C GLU A 61 13.48 0.17 12.73
N TYR A 62 12.83 1.30 13.05
CA TYR A 62 12.29 1.54 14.39
C TYR A 62 10.87 1.02 14.60
N ALA A 63 10.02 1.09 13.57
CA ALA A 63 8.62 0.66 13.68
C ALA A 63 8.47 -0.84 14.00
N VAL A 64 9.35 -1.67 13.46
CA VAL A 64 9.34 -3.13 13.68
C VAL A 64 10.76 -3.62 13.92
N SER A 65 10.96 -4.45 14.94
CA SER A 65 12.28 -5.02 15.23
C SER A 65 12.63 -6.20 14.30
N PRO A 66 13.94 -6.40 14.01
CA PRO A 66 14.41 -7.62 13.38
C PRO A 66 14.03 -8.88 14.17
N PRO A 67 13.81 -10.03 13.50
CA PRO A 67 13.97 -10.25 12.05
C PRO A 67 12.72 -9.89 11.21
N LEU A 68 11.61 -9.50 11.83
CA LEU A 68 10.34 -9.28 11.12
C LEU A 68 10.40 -8.06 10.20
N SER A 69 11.14 -7.02 10.57
CA SER A 69 11.36 -5.84 9.72
C SER A 69 11.95 -6.18 8.37
N TYR A 70 12.85 -7.17 8.29
CA TYR A 70 13.44 -7.57 7.01
C TYR A 70 12.39 -8.09 6.02
N LEU A 71 11.41 -8.86 6.51
CA LEU A 71 10.33 -9.38 5.68
C LEU A 71 9.37 -8.26 5.25
N ILE A 72 9.00 -7.39 6.19
CA ILE A 72 8.11 -6.26 5.93
C ILE A 72 8.72 -5.27 4.92
N ASN A 73 9.99 -4.91 5.14
CA ASN A 73 10.70 -3.98 4.28
C ASN A 73 10.90 -4.60 2.89
N TRP A 74 11.26 -5.88 2.82
CA TRP A 74 11.39 -6.59 1.53
C TRP A 74 10.07 -6.61 0.74
N ASP A 75 8.95 -6.91 1.40
CA ASP A 75 7.64 -6.98 0.77
C ASP A 75 7.19 -5.60 0.25
N SER A 76 7.30 -4.56 1.09
CA SER A 76 6.98 -3.18 0.73
C SER A 76 7.85 -2.66 -0.40
N ASP A 77 9.18 -2.85 -0.31
CA ASP A 77 10.13 -2.42 -1.34
C ASP A 77 9.88 -3.15 -2.67
N ARG A 78 9.59 -4.46 -2.61
CA ARG A 78 9.26 -5.27 -3.79
C ARG A 78 7.99 -4.79 -4.46
N TYR A 79 6.95 -4.48 -3.69
CA TYR A 79 5.69 -3.95 -4.22
C TYR A 79 5.91 -2.62 -4.94
N LEU A 80 6.57 -1.67 -4.29
CA LEU A 80 6.88 -0.36 -4.88
C LEU A 80 7.70 -0.52 -6.17
N LYS A 81 8.76 -1.35 -6.13
CA LYS A 81 9.62 -1.61 -7.30
C LYS A 81 8.85 -2.25 -8.45
N SER A 82 7.93 -3.16 -8.15
CA SER A 82 7.14 -3.88 -9.17
C SER A 82 6.09 -2.97 -9.80
N THR A 83 5.33 -2.23 -9.01
CA THR A 83 4.31 -1.29 -9.51
C THR A 83 4.94 -0.15 -10.29
N PHE A 84 6.04 0.43 -9.78
CA PHE A 84 6.77 1.49 -10.47
C PHE A 84 7.29 1.04 -11.83
N LYS A 85 7.88 -0.17 -11.92
CA LYS A 85 8.35 -0.72 -13.21
C LYS A 85 7.23 -0.87 -14.23
N VAL A 86 6.04 -1.30 -13.80
CA VAL A 86 4.88 -1.41 -14.69
C VAL A 86 4.46 -0.03 -15.18
N VAL A 87 4.36 0.94 -14.28
CA VAL A 87 3.94 2.31 -14.58
C VAL A 87 4.93 3.01 -15.51
N VAL A 88 6.22 2.95 -15.24
CA VAL A 88 7.26 3.58 -16.09
C VAL A 88 7.29 2.94 -17.47
N LYS A 89 7.18 1.61 -17.55
CA LYS A 89 7.13 0.91 -18.84
C LYS A 89 5.90 1.28 -19.67
N TYR A 90 4.77 1.45 -19.01
CA TYR A 90 3.50 1.83 -19.65
C TYR A 90 3.51 3.30 -20.09
N PHE A 91 3.80 4.23 -19.16
CA PHE A 91 3.62 5.66 -19.36
C PHE A 91 4.82 6.35 -20.03
N LYS A 92 6.04 5.84 -19.80
CA LYS A 92 7.32 6.38 -20.31
C LYS A 92 7.49 7.88 -19.99
N PRO A 93 7.57 8.26 -18.71
CA PRO A 93 7.64 9.66 -18.31
C PRO A 93 8.97 10.33 -18.72
N ASP A 94 8.88 11.62 -19.06
CA ASP A 94 10.02 12.52 -19.22
C ASP A 94 10.53 13.04 -17.87
N VAL A 95 9.62 13.20 -16.91
CA VAL A 95 9.89 13.76 -15.58
C VAL A 95 9.23 12.90 -14.49
N LEU A 96 9.99 12.60 -13.43
CA LEU A 96 9.50 12.02 -12.19
C LEU A 96 9.45 13.10 -11.12
N VAL A 97 8.30 13.27 -10.46
CA VAL A 97 8.11 14.21 -9.36
C VAL A 97 7.79 13.42 -8.09
N PHE A 98 8.73 13.38 -7.16
CA PHE A 98 8.57 12.78 -5.85
C PHE A 98 8.05 13.83 -4.86
N LEU A 99 6.83 13.66 -4.38
CA LEU A 99 6.07 14.64 -3.60
C LEU A 99 6.25 14.50 -2.08
N GLY A 100 7.41 14.01 -1.63
CA GLY A 100 7.71 13.86 -0.20
C GLY A 100 7.22 12.56 0.42
N ASP A 101 7.52 12.42 1.71
CA ASP A 101 7.32 11.22 2.51
C ASP A 101 7.97 10.01 1.85
N LEU A 102 9.24 10.20 1.49
CA LEU A 102 10.04 9.19 0.83
C LEU A 102 10.30 8.02 1.78
N MET A 103 10.56 8.36 3.04
CA MET A 103 10.90 7.46 4.13
C MET A 103 9.86 7.58 5.24
N ASP A 104 9.56 6.48 5.93
CA ASP A 104 8.61 6.48 7.05
C ASP A 104 9.18 7.09 8.35
N GLU A 105 10.51 7.13 8.47
CA GLU A 105 11.21 7.58 9.69
C GLU A 105 12.47 8.41 9.36
N GLY A 106 12.45 9.13 8.23
CA GLY A 106 13.55 9.96 7.77
C GLY A 106 13.93 11.02 8.82
N SER A 107 12.93 11.64 9.45
CA SER A 107 13.06 12.65 10.50
C SER A 107 13.84 12.14 11.72
N ILE A 108 13.57 10.92 12.19
CA ILE A 108 14.16 10.38 13.42
C ILE A 108 15.38 9.48 13.19
N SER A 109 15.67 9.12 11.94
CA SER A 109 16.79 8.25 11.59
C SER A 109 18.16 8.81 11.99
N SER A 110 19.14 7.94 12.21
CA SER A 110 20.55 8.37 12.17
C SER A 110 20.99 8.74 10.74
N ILE A 111 22.12 9.44 10.60
CA ILE A 111 22.68 9.77 9.27
C ILE A 111 22.96 8.51 8.44
N VAL A 112 23.45 7.44 9.07
CA VAL A 112 23.77 6.18 8.40
C VAL A 112 22.49 5.51 7.89
N GLN A 113 21.44 5.49 8.71
CA GLN A 113 20.14 4.95 8.32
C GLN A 113 19.50 5.76 7.19
N PHE A 114 19.51 7.09 7.28
CA PHE A 114 19.00 7.97 6.22
C PHE A 114 19.64 7.65 4.86
N HIS A 115 20.98 7.53 4.82
CA HIS A 115 21.70 7.16 3.59
C HIS A 115 21.39 5.74 3.11
N SER A 116 21.17 4.80 4.04
CA SER A 116 20.71 3.45 3.70
C SER A 116 19.31 3.47 3.04
N TYR A 117 18.41 4.31 3.55
CA TYR A 117 17.06 4.50 2.98
C TYR A 117 17.11 5.17 1.60
N VAL A 118 17.94 6.19 1.42
CA VAL A 118 18.20 6.81 0.10
C VAL A 118 18.68 5.77 -0.91
N LYS A 119 19.61 4.88 -0.53
CA LYS A 119 20.08 3.80 -1.41
C LYS A 119 18.97 2.81 -1.76
N ARG A 120 18.09 2.47 -0.80
CA ARG A 120 16.91 1.63 -1.04
C ARG A 120 15.94 2.30 -2.00
N LEU A 121 15.61 3.59 -1.80
CA LEU A 121 14.77 4.39 -2.69
C LEU A 121 15.32 4.40 -4.12
N ALA A 122 16.62 4.66 -4.29
CA ALA A 122 17.26 4.66 -5.61
C ALA A 122 17.14 3.30 -6.33
N ASN A 123 17.23 2.18 -5.58
CA ASN A 123 17.03 0.85 -6.14
C ASN A 123 15.55 0.54 -6.45
N ILE A 124 14.60 1.07 -5.68
CA ILE A 124 13.16 0.87 -5.92
C ILE A 124 12.72 1.63 -7.17
N PHE A 125 13.12 2.90 -7.28
CA PHE A 125 12.70 3.83 -8.33
C PHE A 125 13.74 3.96 -9.46
N GLU A 126 14.44 2.85 -9.75
CA GLU A 126 15.42 2.77 -10.83
C GLU A 126 14.74 2.81 -12.20
N VAL A 127 15.27 3.63 -13.10
CA VAL A 127 14.81 3.80 -14.49
C VAL A 127 15.99 3.59 -15.45
N ASP A 128 15.72 2.97 -16.60
CA ASP A 128 16.72 2.53 -17.59
C ASP A 128 16.98 3.54 -18.72
N HIS A 129 16.38 4.72 -18.63
CA HIS A 129 16.52 5.82 -19.59
C HIS A 129 16.69 7.15 -18.86
N GLN A 130 17.12 8.18 -19.60
CA GLN A 130 17.27 9.52 -19.06
C GLN A 130 15.90 10.09 -18.71
N VAL A 131 15.72 10.42 -17.43
CA VAL A 131 14.50 11.03 -16.90
C VAL A 131 14.90 12.12 -15.91
N LEU A 132 14.25 13.28 -15.97
CA LEU A 132 14.45 14.33 -14.98
C LEU A 132 13.75 13.92 -13.69
N GLN A 133 14.36 14.15 -12.53
CA GLN A 133 13.74 13.89 -11.24
C GLN A 133 13.54 15.21 -10.48
N VAL A 134 12.44 15.35 -9.76
CA VAL A 134 12.14 16.47 -8.86
C VAL A 134 11.82 15.89 -7.49
N TRP A 135 12.57 16.28 -6.46
CA TRP A 135 12.45 15.75 -5.11
C TRP A 135 11.94 16.82 -4.14
N VAL A 136 10.78 16.58 -3.54
CA VAL A 136 10.16 17.40 -2.50
C VAL A 136 10.25 16.67 -1.16
N GLN A 137 10.39 17.42 -0.07
CA GLN A 137 10.45 16.92 1.30
C GLN A 137 9.03 16.75 1.85
N GLY A 138 8.74 15.61 2.50
CA GLY A 138 7.55 15.44 3.34
C GLY A 138 7.88 15.49 4.83
N ASP A 139 6.86 15.43 5.69
CA ASP A 139 7.05 15.55 7.12
C ASP A 139 7.70 14.31 7.74
N ASN A 140 7.52 13.11 7.19
CA ASN A 140 8.27 11.93 7.64
C ASN A 140 9.75 11.99 7.22
N ASP A 141 10.12 12.83 6.25
CA ASP A 141 11.51 13.03 5.84
C ASP A 141 12.26 14.01 6.76
N ILE A 142 11.59 15.08 7.22
CA ILE A 142 12.23 16.23 7.90
C ILE A 142 11.58 16.64 9.23
N GLY A 143 10.50 16.00 9.67
CA GLY A 143 9.64 16.41 10.78
C GLY A 143 8.61 17.47 10.36
N GLY A 144 7.62 17.73 11.21
CA GLY A 144 6.65 18.82 10.99
C GLY A 144 5.23 18.58 11.50
N GLU A 145 4.66 17.38 11.26
CA GLU A 145 3.28 17.08 11.63
C GLU A 145 3.12 16.95 13.15
N ASN A 146 3.54 15.81 13.69
CA ASN A 146 3.51 15.50 15.12
C ASN A 146 4.91 15.57 15.75
N GLU A 147 5.92 15.94 14.96
CA GLU A 147 7.32 16.02 15.34
C GLU A 147 7.90 17.42 15.06
N PRO A 148 8.88 17.89 15.85
CA PRO A 148 9.58 19.12 15.52
C PRO A 148 10.28 19.04 14.16
N ILE A 149 10.23 20.13 13.40
CA ILE A 149 11.00 20.29 12.17
C ILE A 149 12.50 20.16 12.49
N ARG A 150 13.21 19.32 11.74
CA ARG A 150 14.61 18.98 11.96
C ARG A 150 15.52 19.62 10.92
N HIS A 151 16.20 20.70 11.31
CA HIS A 151 17.11 21.43 10.42
C HIS A 151 18.28 20.59 9.92
N ASP A 152 18.78 19.65 10.72
CA ASP A 152 19.82 18.70 10.31
C ASP A 152 19.34 17.76 9.19
N LYS A 153 18.06 17.37 9.21
CA LYS A 153 17.44 16.55 8.17
C LYS A 153 17.15 17.33 6.90
N ILE A 154 16.70 18.58 7.00
CA ILE A 154 16.55 19.47 5.86
C ILE A 154 17.88 19.62 5.13
N ALA A 155 18.94 19.98 5.86
CA ALA A 155 20.28 20.18 5.29
C ALA A 155 20.83 18.89 4.64
N GLU A 156 20.62 17.73 5.27
CA GLU A 156 21.06 16.47 4.68
C GLU A 156 20.25 16.08 3.44
N PHE A 157 18.93 16.28 3.44
CA PHE A 157 18.09 16.05 2.26
C PHE A 157 18.56 16.92 1.08
N GLU A 158 18.76 18.22 1.30
CA GLU A 158 19.25 19.15 0.28
C GLU A 158 20.63 18.73 -0.26
N LYS A 159 21.52 18.25 0.63
CA LYS A 159 22.84 17.76 0.27
C LYS A 159 22.82 16.44 -0.50
N VAL A 160 21.88 15.55 -0.23
CA VAL A 160 21.74 14.26 -0.91
C VAL A 160 21.19 14.45 -2.32
N PHE A 161 20.10 15.21 -2.46
CA PHE A 161 19.41 15.35 -3.75
C PHE A 161 19.98 16.49 -4.62
N GLN A 162 20.63 17.50 -4.02
CA GLN A 162 21.34 18.60 -4.70
C GLN A 162 20.55 19.24 -5.84
N GLN A 163 19.35 19.74 -5.53
CA GLN A 163 18.48 20.35 -6.53
C GLN A 163 18.19 21.81 -6.21
N PRO A 164 18.12 22.68 -7.24
CA PRO A 164 17.63 24.04 -7.06
C PRO A 164 16.16 24.06 -6.61
N SER A 165 15.70 25.21 -6.13
CA SER A 165 14.30 25.43 -5.74
C SER A 165 13.35 25.51 -6.93
N ILE A 166 13.87 25.82 -8.13
CA ILE A 166 13.15 25.80 -9.40
C ILE A 166 13.90 24.89 -10.38
N ILE A 167 13.19 23.94 -10.99
CA ILE A 167 13.75 23.02 -11.98
C ILE A 167 13.05 23.24 -13.32
N TYR A 168 13.83 23.37 -14.39
CA TYR A 168 13.34 23.64 -15.74
C TYR A 168 13.43 22.38 -16.61
N TYR A 169 12.38 22.09 -17.37
CA TYR A 169 12.37 21.04 -18.39
C TYR A 169 11.55 21.50 -19.59
N ARG A 170 12.23 21.73 -20.73
CA ARG A 170 11.61 22.28 -21.94
C ARG A 170 10.84 23.56 -21.61
N ASN A 171 9.53 23.58 -21.86
CA ASN A 171 8.61 24.69 -21.62
C ASN A 171 7.87 24.58 -20.26
N VAL A 172 8.35 23.74 -19.33
CA VAL A 172 7.76 23.54 -18.01
C VAL A 172 8.75 23.95 -16.92
N SER A 173 8.26 24.64 -15.90
CA SER A 173 9.02 25.04 -14.71
C SER A 173 8.37 24.45 -13.46
N PHE A 174 9.13 23.68 -12.70
CA PHE A 174 8.71 23.09 -11.43
C PHE A 174 9.21 23.95 -10.27
N TYR A 175 8.29 24.56 -9.54
CA TYR A 175 8.57 25.34 -8.35
C TYR A 175 8.35 24.49 -7.11
N LYS A 176 9.43 24.23 -6.38
CA LYS A 176 9.38 23.44 -5.14
C LYS A 176 8.94 24.35 -4.00
N VAL A 177 7.74 24.11 -3.48
CA VAL A 177 7.19 24.83 -2.34
C VAL A 177 7.15 23.88 -1.15
N ASN A 178 7.60 24.35 0.00
CA ASN A 178 7.55 23.58 1.24
C ASN A 178 6.54 24.23 2.18
N ALA A 179 5.31 23.72 2.15
CA ALA A 179 4.25 24.16 3.05
C ALA A 179 4.45 23.72 4.52
N ILE A 180 5.39 22.81 4.84
CA ILE A 180 5.73 22.48 6.24
C ILE A 180 6.51 23.63 6.87
N THR A 181 7.52 24.15 6.15
CA THR A 181 8.38 25.26 6.60
C THR A 181 7.89 26.63 6.14
N ASN A 182 6.82 26.69 5.35
CA ASN A 182 6.29 27.88 4.68
C ASN A 182 7.35 28.61 3.81
N THR A 183 8.15 27.85 3.07
CA THR A 183 9.18 28.38 2.15
C THR A 183 8.77 28.19 0.69
N HIS A 184 9.12 29.15 -0.17
CA HIS A 184 8.81 29.14 -1.59
C HIS A 184 9.78 30.02 -2.38
N PRO A 185 10.05 29.72 -3.67
CA PRO A 185 10.82 30.58 -4.55
C PRO A 185 10.15 31.95 -4.75
N GLN A 186 10.95 33.01 -4.82
CA GLN A 186 10.51 34.36 -5.13
C GLN A 186 10.49 34.61 -6.64
N LYS A 187 9.79 35.66 -7.08
CA LYS A 187 9.73 36.04 -8.50
C LYS A 187 11.15 36.25 -9.08
N SER A 188 12.04 36.86 -8.31
CA SER A 188 13.45 37.12 -8.68
C SER A 188 14.27 35.85 -8.92
N ASP A 189 13.83 34.70 -8.41
CA ASP A 189 14.55 33.44 -8.54
C ASP A 189 14.27 32.79 -9.90
N THR A 190 13.25 33.25 -10.63
CA THR A 190 12.91 32.74 -11.96
C THR A 190 13.82 33.35 -13.01
N ASP A 191 14.49 32.51 -13.80
CA ASP A 191 15.21 32.94 -15.00
C ASP A 191 14.24 33.61 -15.99
N GLU A 192 14.59 34.81 -16.46
CA GLU A 192 13.81 35.57 -17.45
C GLU A 192 13.55 34.74 -18.73
N ALA A 193 14.49 33.88 -19.12
CA ALA A 193 14.34 32.99 -20.28
C ALA A 193 13.18 31.98 -20.12
N HIS A 194 12.74 31.73 -18.89
CA HIS A 194 11.71 30.75 -18.53
C HIS A 194 10.47 31.38 -17.89
N GLU A 195 10.30 32.71 -17.94
CA GLU A 195 9.15 33.40 -17.33
C GLU A 195 7.81 32.95 -17.92
N ASN A 196 7.79 32.61 -19.21
CA ASN A 196 6.61 32.17 -19.97
C ASN A 196 6.40 30.64 -19.96
N ASN A 197 7.23 29.88 -19.25
CA ASN A 197 7.02 28.44 -19.11
C ASN A 197 5.69 28.15 -18.40
N PHE A 198 5.15 26.96 -18.64
CA PHE A 198 4.07 26.42 -17.84
C PHE A 198 4.57 26.13 -16.42
N LYS A 199 4.02 26.84 -15.43
CA LYS A 199 4.51 26.84 -14.04
C LYS A 199 3.72 25.87 -13.18
N ILE A 200 4.40 24.85 -12.68
CA ILE A 200 3.85 23.83 -11.80
C ILE A 200 4.42 24.05 -10.40
N VAL A 201 3.55 24.24 -9.41
CA VAL A 201 3.97 24.17 -8.00
C VAL A 201 3.85 22.74 -7.52
N VAL A 202 4.92 22.25 -6.91
CA VAL A 202 4.97 20.93 -6.27
C VAL A 202 5.28 21.11 -4.79
N SER A 203 4.47 20.51 -3.93
CA SER A 203 4.59 20.56 -2.48
C SER A 203 4.18 19.21 -1.89
N HIS A 204 4.66 18.86 -0.70
CA HIS A 204 4.12 17.70 0.00
C HIS A 204 2.74 18.03 0.57
N TYR A 205 2.65 19.06 1.41
CA TYR A 205 1.38 19.53 1.96
C TYR A 205 0.58 20.36 0.96
N PRO A 206 -0.77 20.34 1.06
CA PRO A 206 -1.62 21.20 0.26
C PRO A 206 -1.33 22.67 0.56
N VAL A 207 -1.13 23.45 -0.50
CA VAL A 207 -0.72 24.85 -0.44
C VAL A 207 -1.93 25.76 -0.39
N THR A 208 -2.96 25.52 -1.21
CA THR A 208 -4.08 26.46 -1.32
C THR A 208 -5.03 26.39 -0.14
N LEU A 209 -5.11 25.22 0.52
CA LEU A 209 -5.80 25.04 1.79
C LEU A 209 -5.26 25.98 2.89
N ARG A 210 -3.97 26.32 2.82
CA ARG A 210 -3.32 27.28 3.73
C ARG A 210 -3.45 28.69 3.18
N HIS A 211 -4.67 29.24 3.17
CA HIS A 211 -5.06 30.47 2.45
C HIS A 211 -4.01 31.59 2.42
N MET A 212 -3.47 32.02 3.58
CA MET A 212 -2.46 33.09 3.61
C MET A 212 -1.15 32.72 2.90
N PHE A 213 -0.65 31.51 3.15
CA PHE A 213 0.55 31.00 2.50
C PHE A 213 0.30 30.73 1.01
N GLY A 214 -0.86 30.15 0.66
CA GLY A 214 -1.26 29.93 -0.72
C GLY A 214 -1.31 31.21 -1.54
N LEU A 215 -1.84 32.32 -0.98
CA LEU A 215 -1.84 33.62 -1.65
C LEU A 215 -0.42 34.20 -1.81
N GLN A 216 0.48 34.00 -0.84
CA GLN A 216 1.88 34.42 -0.96
C GLN A 216 2.56 33.68 -2.13
N VAL A 217 2.41 32.35 -2.18
CA VAL A 217 2.94 31.51 -3.26
C VAL A 217 2.35 31.90 -4.61
N TYR A 218 1.03 32.08 -4.69
CA TYR A 218 0.37 32.48 -5.93
C TYR A 218 0.84 33.84 -6.42
N ASN A 219 0.98 34.83 -5.53
CA ASN A 219 1.44 36.17 -5.91
C ASN A 219 2.90 36.20 -6.38
N ALA A 220 3.76 35.38 -5.78
CA ALA A 220 5.17 35.29 -6.15
C ALA A 220 5.39 34.57 -7.48
N ILE A 221 4.69 33.46 -7.71
CA ILE A 221 4.99 32.53 -8.81
C ILE A 221 4.02 32.68 -9.98
N ARG A 222 2.75 33.02 -9.71
CA ARG A 222 1.61 32.94 -10.65
C ARG A 222 1.53 31.57 -11.36
N PRO A 223 1.40 30.47 -10.59
CA PRO A 223 1.43 29.12 -11.15
C PRO A 223 0.16 28.80 -11.95
N ASN A 224 0.30 27.88 -12.91
CA ASN A 224 -0.83 27.35 -13.68
C ASN A 224 -1.57 26.25 -12.90
N ILE A 225 -0.87 25.46 -12.09
CA ILE A 225 -1.41 24.34 -11.34
C ILE A 225 -0.53 23.98 -10.13
N PHE A 226 -1.16 23.42 -9.10
CA PHE A 226 -0.51 22.85 -7.93
C PHE A 226 -0.67 21.32 -7.91
N PHE A 227 0.37 20.61 -7.47
CA PHE A 227 0.32 19.20 -7.11
C PHE A 227 0.81 19.02 -5.68
N CYS A 228 0.05 18.27 -4.88
CA CYS A 228 0.37 17.94 -3.50
C CYS A 228 0.10 16.46 -3.17
N ALA A 229 0.51 16.04 -1.98
CA ALA A 229 0.47 14.68 -1.44
C ALA A 229 -0.10 14.71 -0.01
N HIS A 230 0.47 13.91 0.91
CA HIS A 230 0.20 13.90 2.36
C HIS A 230 -1.16 13.34 2.79
N GLU A 231 -2.25 13.76 2.15
CA GLU A 231 -3.62 13.33 2.52
C GLU A 231 -3.92 11.88 2.10
N HIS A 232 -3.04 11.27 1.29
CA HIS A 232 -3.19 9.93 0.70
C HIS A 232 -4.49 9.75 -0.10
N GLU A 233 -5.10 10.86 -0.51
CA GLU A 233 -6.37 10.91 -1.22
C GLU A 233 -6.20 11.24 -2.69
N SER A 234 -6.98 10.55 -3.50
CA SER A 234 -7.09 10.72 -4.94
C SER A 234 -8.19 11.75 -5.26
N LYS A 235 -7.83 13.04 -5.30
CA LYS A 235 -8.78 14.15 -5.56
C LYS A 235 -8.13 15.35 -6.24
N TYR A 236 -8.94 16.28 -6.70
CA TYR A 236 -8.49 17.62 -7.03
C TYR A 236 -9.45 18.66 -6.48
N VAL A 237 -8.92 19.86 -6.30
CA VAL A 237 -9.64 21.05 -5.89
C VAL A 237 -9.63 22.02 -7.06
N LYS A 238 -10.80 22.57 -7.38
CA LYS A 238 -10.96 23.71 -8.26
C LYS A 238 -11.47 24.90 -7.45
N GLU A 239 -10.81 26.04 -7.58
CA GLU A 239 -11.14 27.27 -6.84
C GLU A 239 -10.80 28.51 -7.69
N THR A 240 -11.14 29.70 -7.21
CA THR A 240 -10.69 30.94 -7.86
C THR A 240 -9.23 31.25 -7.52
N LYS A 241 -8.58 32.12 -8.30
CA LYS A 241 -7.20 32.58 -8.03
C LYS A 241 -7.05 33.38 -6.74
N GLU A 242 -8.16 33.88 -6.17
CA GLU A 242 -8.22 34.45 -4.82
C GLU A 242 -8.41 33.37 -3.73
N LEU A 243 -8.35 32.08 -4.09
CA LEU A 243 -8.53 30.91 -3.23
C LEU A 243 -9.91 30.85 -2.57
N LYS A 244 -10.95 31.12 -3.37
CA LYS A 244 -12.37 31.09 -2.96
C LYS A 244 -13.16 30.06 -3.77
N ASP A 245 -14.37 29.78 -3.33
CA ASP A 245 -15.32 28.89 -4.02
C ASP A 245 -14.77 27.48 -4.27
N ARG A 246 -14.08 26.96 -3.25
CA ARG A 246 -13.40 25.66 -3.28
C ARG A 246 -14.38 24.52 -3.58
N LYS A 247 -14.18 23.85 -4.71
CA LYS A 247 -14.90 22.64 -5.11
C LYS A 247 -13.96 21.45 -5.16
N VAL A 248 -14.26 20.44 -4.35
CA VAL A 248 -13.49 19.19 -4.30
C VAL A 248 -14.12 18.16 -5.23
N THR A 249 -13.31 17.37 -5.93
CA THR A 249 -13.77 16.25 -6.75
C THR A 249 -12.80 15.08 -6.62
N TRP A 250 -13.32 13.90 -6.30
CA TRP A 250 -12.54 12.68 -6.09
C TRP A 250 -12.43 11.89 -7.39
N PHE A 251 -11.29 11.22 -7.61
CA PHE A 251 -11.18 10.24 -8.68
C PHE A 251 -11.57 8.86 -8.11
N GLU A 252 -12.84 8.51 -8.26
CA GLU A 252 -13.39 7.24 -7.76
C GLU A 252 -13.33 6.11 -8.79
N ASN A 253 -13.12 6.44 -10.07
CA ASN A 253 -13.11 5.49 -11.18
C ASN A 253 -11.71 5.40 -11.80
N PRO A 254 -11.18 4.19 -12.06
CA PRO A 254 -9.90 3.99 -12.74
C PRO A 254 -9.76 4.69 -14.10
N LYS A 255 -10.88 4.99 -14.76
CA LYS A 255 -10.91 5.69 -16.06
C LYS A 255 -11.16 7.19 -15.96
N SER A 256 -11.29 7.73 -14.73
CA SER A 256 -11.49 9.17 -14.53
C SER A 256 -10.30 9.94 -15.09
N THR A 257 -10.59 10.86 -16.00
CA THR A 257 -9.60 11.74 -16.61
C THR A 257 -9.97 13.18 -16.28
N LEU A 258 -9.01 13.92 -15.73
CA LEU A 258 -9.13 15.35 -15.51
C LEU A 258 -8.54 16.07 -16.72
N SER A 259 -9.41 16.69 -17.52
CA SER A 259 -9.00 17.65 -18.54
C SER A 259 -8.99 19.05 -17.94
N LEU A 260 -7.81 19.64 -17.84
CA LEU A 260 -7.62 20.96 -17.25
C LEU A 260 -7.79 22.03 -18.34
N ALA A 261 -8.71 22.96 -18.08
CA ALA A 261 -8.85 24.17 -18.86
C ALA A 261 -8.30 25.34 -18.02
N PHE A 262 -7.13 25.83 -18.40
CA PHE A 262 -6.53 26.99 -17.75
C PHE A 262 -7.19 28.24 -18.30
N ASN A 263 -7.87 28.98 -17.43
CA ASN A 263 -8.49 30.25 -17.75
C ASN A 263 -8.05 31.32 -16.75
N ASP A 264 -8.54 32.54 -16.93
CA ASP A 264 -8.12 33.66 -16.10
C ASP A 264 -8.70 33.65 -14.69
N GLU A 265 -9.63 32.74 -14.37
CA GLU A 265 -10.39 32.73 -13.11
C GLU A 265 -10.07 31.55 -12.20
N SER A 266 -9.91 30.36 -12.78
CA SER A 266 -9.81 29.08 -12.07
C SER A 266 -8.38 28.69 -11.77
N LEU A 267 -8.18 28.09 -10.60
CA LEU A 267 -6.95 27.47 -10.13
C LEU A 267 -7.25 26.03 -9.70
N TYR A 268 -6.27 25.16 -9.91
CA TYR A 268 -6.37 23.74 -9.59
C TYR A 268 -5.24 23.32 -8.63
N GLU A 269 -5.61 22.57 -7.60
CA GLU A 269 -4.66 21.81 -6.77
C GLU A 269 -5.03 20.32 -6.81
N VAL A 270 -4.13 19.50 -7.34
CA VAL A 270 -4.31 18.06 -7.49
C VAL A 270 -3.62 17.35 -6.32
N TYR A 271 -4.38 16.51 -5.64
CA TYR A 271 -3.90 15.65 -4.56
C TYR A 271 -3.56 14.30 -5.18
N VAL A 272 -2.27 13.98 -5.19
CA VAL A 272 -1.74 12.73 -5.73
C VAL A 272 -1.86 11.66 -4.64
N PRO A 273 -2.48 10.51 -4.93
CA PRO A 273 -2.60 9.45 -3.93
C PRO A 273 -1.23 8.84 -3.62
N THR A 274 -1.12 8.25 -2.42
CA THR A 274 0.05 7.43 -2.07
C THR A 274 0.23 6.28 -3.06
N CYS A 275 1.48 5.97 -3.39
CA CYS A 275 1.84 4.77 -4.16
C CYS A 275 2.06 3.53 -3.27
N SER A 276 2.00 3.70 -1.94
CA SER A 276 2.29 2.64 -0.97
C SER A 276 1.00 2.02 -0.42
N TYR A 277 0.90 0.69 -0.49
CA TYR A 277 -0.22 -0.03 0.14
C TYR A 277 -0.19 0.05 1.68
N ARG A 278 0.93 0.50 2.26
CA ARG A 278 1.14 0.58 3.71
C ARG A 278 0.34 1.68 4.39
N MET A 279 -0.16 2.64 3.63
CA MET A 279 -0.93 3.78 4.14
C MET A 279 -2.38 3.46 4.47
N GLY A 280 -2.82 2.22 4.24
CA GLY A 280 -4.14 1.76 4.69
C GLY A 280 -5.31 2.34 3.90
N THR A 281 -5.05 3.00 2.77
CA THR A 281 -6.09 3.52 1.86
C THR A 281 -6.36 2.54 0.72
N SER A 282 -7.58 2.58 0.17
CA SER A 282 -7.97 1.69 -0.93
C SER A 282 -7.62 2.23 -2.32
N TYR A 283 -7.33 3.54 -2.43
CA TYR A 283 -7.16 4.25 -3.69
C TYR A 283 -5.71 4.73 -3.82
N ILE A 284 -4.80 3.78 -3.94
CA ILE A 284 -3.36 4.03 -4.13
C ILE A 284 -3.02 4.05 -5.62
N GLY A 285 -1.90 4.66 -5.99
CA GLY A 285 -1.43 4.67 -7.37
C GLY A 285 -0.38 5.73 -7.63
N TYR A 286 -0.27 6.11 -8.90
CA TYR A 286 0.63 7.16 -9.35
C TYR A 286 -0.17 8.21 -10.12
N GLY A 287 0.13 9.49 -9.90
CA GLY A 287 -0.43 10.56 -10.72
C GLY A 287 0.30 10.62 -12.06
N ALA A 288 -0.40 10.72 -13.17
CA ALA A 288 0.19 10.85 -14.49
C ALA A 288 -0.41 12.05 -15.22
N ALA A 289 0.44 12.99 -15.63
CA ALA A 289 0.04 14.16 -16.40
C ALA A 289 0.72 14.21 -17.77
N VAL A 290 -0.03 14.62 -18.78
CA VAL A 290 0.50 14.95 -20.10
C VAL A 290 0.25 16.43 -20.35
N LEU A 291 1.33 17.17 -20.60
CA LEU A 291 1.31 18.58 -20.95
C LEU A 291 1.71 18.75 -22.41
N GLY A 292 0.77 19.22 -23.23
CA GLY A 292 0.97 19.54 -24.63
C GLY A 292 0.08 20.72 -25.02
N ILE A 293 -0.76 20.55 -26.05
CA ILE A 293 -1.85 21.50 -26.41
C ILE A 293 -2.79 21.77 -25.22
N GLY A 294 -2.96 20.81 -24.32
CA GLY A 294 -3.67 20.97 -23.05
C GLY A 294 -2.99 20.19 -21.93
N CYS A 295 -3.60 20.19 -20.75
CA CYS A 295 -3.15 19.33 -19.65
C CYS A 295 -4.21 18.27 -19.34
N LEU A 296 -3.81 17.02 -19.46
CA LEU A 296 -4.59 15.86 -19.04
C LEU A 296 -3.91 15.24 -17.83
N TYR A 297 -4.71 14.87 -16.83
CA TYR A 297 -4.25 14.17 -15.64
C TYR A 297 -5.13 12.93 -15.38
N VAL A 298 -4.49 11.82 -15.07
CA VAL A 298 -5.13 10.56 -14.64
C VAL A 298 -4.40 9.99 -13.45
N ILE A 299 -5.02 9.02 -12.79
CA ILE A 299 -4.36 8.21 -11.77
C ILE A 299 -4.21 6.80 -12.29
N LEU A 300 -2.97 6.35 -12.33
CA LEU A 300 -2.60 4.98 -12.65
C LEU A 300 -2.76 4.13 -11.38
N PHE A 301 -4.01 3.75 -11.10
CA PHE A 301 -4.38 3.08 -9.86
C PHE A 301 -3.61 1.77 -9.65
N GLY A 302 -3.12 1.61 -8.42
CA GLY A 302 -2.65 0.37 -7.82
C GLY A 302 -3.79 -0.59 -7.52
N PHE A 303 -3.57 -1.89 -7.70
CA PHE A 303 -4.50 -2.90 -7.17
C PHE A 303 -4.04 -3.35 -5.79
N LEU A 304 -4.79 -3.00 -4.74
CA LEU A 304 -4.73 -3.69 -3.45
C LEU A 304 -5.53 -4.99 -3.53
N ASN A 305 -4.85 -6.11 -3.68
CA ASN A 305 -5.52 -7.40 -3.69
C ASN A 305 -5.56 -8.01 -2.29
N PHE A 306 -6.63 -7.70 -1.56
CA PHE A 306 -7.06 -8.46 -0.38
C PHE A 306 -7.49 -9.90 -0.72
N LEU A 307 -7.37 -10.35 -1.97
CA LEU A 307 -7.77 -11.69 -2.40
C LEU A 307 -7.03 -12.77 -1.61
N ILE A 308 -5.72 -12.60 -1.37
CA ILE A 308 -4.94 -13.55 -0.55
C ILE A 308 -5.46 -13.55 0.88
N ILE A 309 -5.67 -12.37 1.49
CA ILE A 309 -6.20 -12.26 2.86
C ILE A 309 -7.58 -12.91 2.95
N LYS A 310 -8.48 -12.64 1.99
CA LYS A 310 -9.81 -13.26 1.92
C LYS A 310 -9.70 -14.78 1.79
N LEU A 311 -8.81 -15.29 0.94
CA LEU A 311 -8.58 -16.73 0.78
C LEU A 311 -7.97 -17.37 2.03
N VAL A 312 -7.07 -16.68 2.74
CA VAL A 312 -6.52 -17.12 4.04
C VAL A 312 -7.62 -17.17 5.09
N LEU A 313 -8.46 -16.15 5.19
CA LEU A 313 -9.59 -16.14 6.14
C LEU A 313 -10.60 -17.25 5.82
N ILE A 314 -10.91 -17.48 4.54
CA ILE A 314 -11.75 -18.59 4.08
C ILE A 314 -11.08 -19.93 4.45
N PHE A 315 -9.77 -20.06 4.26
CA PHE A 315 -9.04 -21.28 4.62
C PHE A 315 -9.10 -21.54 6.13
N ILE A 316 -8.82 -20.54 6.97
CA ILE A 316 -8.92 -20.66 8.44
C ILE A 316 -10.34 -21.09 8.83
N TYR A 317 -11.36 -20.47 8.24
CA TYR A 317 -12.75 -20.81 8.48
C TYR A 317 -13.07 -22.27 8.08
N CYS A 318 -12.71 -22.68 6.86
CA CYS A 318 -12.94 -24.04 6.36
C CYS A 318 -12.17 -25.09 7.16
N PHE A 319 -10.93 -24.79 7.56
CA PHE A 319 -10.10 -25.67 8.37
C PHE A 319 -10.71 -25.86 9.77
N ASN A 320 -11.16 -24.78 10.42
CA ASN A 320 -11.86 -24.86 11.71
C ASN A 320 -13.17 -25.67 11.61
N ARG A 321 -13.96 -25.47 10.55
CA ARG A 321 -15.18 -26.26 10.31
C ARG A 321 -14.88 -27.74 10.09
N TYR A 322 -13.84 -28.06 9.33
CA TYR A 322 -13.40 -29.43 9.09
C TYR A 322 -12.93 -30.11 10.38
N TYR A 323 -12.15 -29.42 11.20
CA TYR A 323 -11.68 -29.94 12.49
C TYR A 323 -12.85 -30.22 13.45
N ASN A 324 -13.80 -29.30 13.54
CA ASN A 324 -15.02 -29.48 14.34
C ASN A 324 -15.86 -30.68 13.87
N LEU A 325 -15.99 -30.88 12.55
CA LEU A 325 -16.69 -32.03 11.98
C LEU A 325 -15.99 -33.36 12.32
N LEU A 326 -14.65 -33.41 12.21
CA LEU A 326 -13.87 -34.59 12.60
C LEU A 326 -14.03 -34.91 14.08
N HIS A 327 -14.00 -33.90 14.95
CA HIS A 327 -14.21 -34.07 16.39
C HIS A 327 -15.63 -34.59 16.70
N PHE A 328 -16.64 -34.09 15.99
CA PHE A 328 -18.03 -34.57 16.10
C PHE A 328 -18.18 -36.02 15.65
N ILE A 329 -17.58 -36.41 14.51
CA ILE A 329 -17.58 -37.80 14.02
C ILE A 329 -16.86 -38.72 15.02
N TYR A 330 -15.71 -38.30 15.54
CA TYR A 330 -14.98 -39.06 16.56
C TYR A 330 -15.83 -39.26 17.82
N TRP A 331 -16.55 -38.24 18.28
CA TRP A 331 -17.46 -38.33 19.42
C TRP A 331 -18.63 -39.30 19.17
N ILE A 332 -19.23 -39.26 17.97
CA ILE A 332 -20.25 -40.24 17.57
C ILE A 332 -19.68 -41.66 17.57
N LEU A 333 -18.51 -41.88 16.96
CA LEU A 333 -17.85 -43.18 16.92
C LEU A 333 -17.49 -43.68 18.33
N PHE A 334 -17.08 -42.79 19.22
CA PHE A 334 -16.82 -43.09 20.63
C PHE A 334 -18.10 -43.54 21.35
N ILE A 335 -19.22 -42.84 21.16
CA ILE A 335 -20.52 -43.24 21.71
C ILE A 335 -20.98 -44.59 21.16
N LEU A 336 -20.89 -44.79 19.84
CA LEU A 336 -21.30 -46.03 19.19
C LEU A 336 -20.43 -47.21 19.67
N ASN A 337 -19.11 -47.02 19.82
CA ASN A 337 -18.21 -48.05 20.33
C ASN A 337 -18.51 -48.38 21.80
N ASN A 338 -18.80 -47.38 22.64
CA ASN A 338 -19.17 -47.62 24.04
C ASN A 338 -20.54 -48.31 24.16
N LYS A 339 -21.53 -47.94 23.32
CA LYS A 339 -22.81 -48.67 23.24
C LYS A 339 -22.61 -50.11 22.75
N TYR A 340 -21.79 -50.33 21.73
CA TYR A 340 -21.49 -51.67 21.23
C TYR A 340 -20.80 -52.53 22.29
N LYS A 341 -19.82 -51.99 23.03
CA LYS A 341 -19.18 -52.67 24.16
C LYS A 341 -20.19 -53.01 25.26
N ALA A 342 -21.11 -52.11 25.58
CA ALA A 342 -22.15 -52.34 26.58
C ALA A 342 -23.14 -53.44 26.16
N VAL A 343 -23.59 -53.45 24.90
CA VAL A 343 -24.46 -54.49 24.34
C VAL A 343 -23.74 -55.85 24.28
N ARG A 344 -22.46 -55.86 23.88
CA ARG A 344 -21.65 -57.09 23.86
C ARG A 344 -21.45 -57.66 25.27
N TRP A 345 -21.19 -56.81 26.25
CA TRP A 345 -21.12 -57.20 27.66
C TRP A 345 -22.44 -57.78 28.17
N ALA A 346 -23.57 -57.15 27.86
CA ALA A 346 -24.90 -57.66 28.20
C ALA A 346 -25.21 -59.02 27.56
N SER A 347 -24.88 -59.20 26.27
CA SER A 347 -25.08 -60.47 25.54
C SER A 347 -24.22 -61.62 26.09
N ASN A 348 -22.97 -61.33 26.50
CA ASN A 348 -22.10 -62.32 27.12
C ASN A 348 -22.64 -62.70 28.51
N LYS A 349 -23.16 -61.75 29.28
CA LYS A 349 -23.77 -62.02 30.59
C LYS A 349 -24.98 -62.96 30.49
N GLN A 350 -25.79 -62.81 29.44
CA GLN A 350 -26.94 -63.67 29.16
C GLN A 350 -26.54 -65.11 28.79
N LYS A 351 -25.38 -65.31 28.14
CA LYS A 351 -24.79 -66.63 27.87
C LYS A 351 -24.26 -67.36 29.13
N TYR A 352 -23.95 -66.63 30.20
CA TYR A 352 -23.50 -67.22 31.46
C TYR A 352 -24.64 -67.45 32.46
N THR A 353 -25.85 -66.93 32.21
CA THR A 353 -27.03 -67.13 33.08
C THR A 353 -27.97 -68.25 32.62
N SER A 354 -27.64 -68.98 31.56
CA SER A 354 -28.42 -70.15 31.08
C SER A 354 -27.77 -71.50 31.39
N PHE A 355 -26.83 -71.55 32.35
CA PHE A 355 -26.38 -72.81 32.94
C PHE A 355 -27.15 -73.07 34.23
N ASP A 356 -27.89 -74.17 34.18
CA ASP A 356 -28.82 -74.69 35.18
C ASP A 356 -28.16 -74.86 36.56
N PHE A 357 -28.82 -74.38 37.62
CA PHE A 357 -28.41 -74.56 39.01
C PHE A 357 -28.78 -75.97 39.49
N GLY A 358 -27.93 -76.95 39.16
CA GLY A 358 -27.91 -78.26 39.80
C GLY A 358 -26.93 -78.32 40.97
N THR A 359 -27.47 -78.22 42.19
CA THR A 359 -26.97 -78.73 43.49
C THR A 359 -25.50 -78.54 43.94
N ALA A 360 -25.40 -78.18 45.22
CA ALA A 360 -24.35 -78.54 46.21
C ALA A 360 -23.31 -77.48 46.61
N ASN A 361 -23.55 -76.94 47.82
CA ASN A 361 -22.65 -76.86 48.97
C ASN A 361 -21.31 -76.07 48.93
N THR A 362 -21.20 -75.27 50.00
CA THR A 362 -20.02 -75.00 50.86
C THR A 362 -18.98 -73.91 50.50
N ILE A 363 -19.06 -72.83 51.29
CA ILE A 363 -18.02 -72.28 52.21
C ILE A 363 -16.97 -71.27 51.67
N LYS A 364 -16.86 -70.17 52.46
CA LYS A 364 -15.79 -69.15 52.61
C LYS A 364 -15.55 -68.27 51.38
N GLY A 365 -15.78 -66.96 51.44
CA GLY A 365 -15.29 -66.01 52.44
C GLY A 365 -14.03 -65.35 51.87
N TYR A 366 -14.10 -64.05 51.56
CA TYR A 366 -13.06 -63.02 51.76
C TYR A 366 -13.35 -61.75 50.92
N LYS A 367 -13.57 -60.66 51.66
CA LYS A 367 -13.18 -59.25 51.45
C LYS A 367 -13.37 -58.58 50.07
N MET A 368 -14.27 -57.61 50.07
CA MET A 368 -14.10 -56.35 49.33
C MET A 368 -12.93 -55.56 49.94
N GLU A 369 -11.91 -55.26 49.14
CA GLU A 369 -10.98 -54.16 49.40
C GLU A 369 -10.83 -53.31 48.12
N THR A 370 -11.37 -52.10 48.26
CA THR A 370 -11.01 -50.81 47.69
C THR A 370 -9.64 -50.73 47.01
N TYR A 371 -9.56 -50.14 45.81
CA TYR A 371 -8.48 -49.19 45.46
C TYR A 371 -8.98 -48.14 44.45
N PHE A 372 -9.23 -46.95 44.98
CA PHE A 372 -9.07 -45.69 44.27
C PHE A 372 -7.57 -45.50 44.00
N LYS A 373 -7.17 -45.17 42.75
CA LYS A 373 -6.39 -43.95 42.43
C LYS A 373 -5.79 -43.96 41.00
N LEU A 374 -6.00 -42.81 40.36
CA LEU A 374 -5.05 -42.04 39.54
C LEU A 374 -4.60 -42.63 38.20
N PHE A 375 -5.21 -42.16 37.10
CA PHE A 375 -4.63 -41.13 36.21
C PHE A 375 -5.70 -40.67 35.19
N SER A 376 -5.59 -39.38 34.81
CA SER A 376 -6.44 -38.53 33.95
C SER A 376 -7.77 -38.04 34.52
#